data_AF-A0A173R987-F1
#
_entry.id   AF-A0A173R987-F1
#
_cell.length_a   1.000
_cell.length_b   1.000
_cell.length_c   1.000
_cell.angle_alpha   90.00
_cell.angle_beta   90.00
_cell.angle_gamma   90.00
#
_symmetry.space_group_name_H-M   'P 1'
#
loop_
_entity.id
_entity.type
_entity.pdbx_description
1 polymer ?
#
loop_
_entity_poly.entity_id
_entity_poly.type
_entity_poly.pdbx_seq_one_letter_code
_entity_poly.pdbx_strand_id
1 'polypeptide(L)'
;MKTEISNAWKNSVLIDGKGWIWVKKEKLHSILRTTKDNINFIVMKMPDEYKRTYDGKLYIRGFKVMEQIIKSEEENGTGTKGINLQASKQYYEQIHMCDTVKMLRLDYDNQLKSDRSKLKKKRRSTYKITHDELTGEKLKTNYEFSHIRSYSMFREIANNIDNGLLVNKDIHRQITERGINNEDQLLKFCEEHGYKTDWYLPYKKLFP
;
A
#
# COMPACT_ATOMS: atom_id res chain seq x y z
N MET A 1 -10.94 7.19 -32.53
CA MET A 1 -10.26 6.66 -31.31
C MET A 1 -9.00 5.93 -31.78
N LYS A 2 -7.80 6.24 -31.26
CA LYS A 2 -6.56 5.61 -31.75
C LYS A 2 -6.45 4.16 -31.27
N THR A 3 -6.57 3.23 -32.20
CA THR A 3 -6.60 1.77 -31.97
C THR A 3 -5.40 1.27 -31.15
N GLU A 4 -4.22 1.86 -31.33
CA GLU A 4 -2.99 1.47 -30.63
C GLU A 4 -3.05 1.69 -29.11
N ILE A 5 -3.55 2.86 -28.66
CA ILE A 5 -3.65 3.19 -27.24
C ILE A 5 -4.73 2.35 -26.57
N SER A 6 -5.86 2.17 -27.24
CA SER A 6 -6.92 1.27 -26.78
C SER A 6 -6.39 -0.14 -26.57
N ASN A 7 -5.67 -0.68 -27.55
CA ASN A 7 -5.06 -2.01 -27.46
C ASN A 7 -3.98 -2.10 -26.38
N ALA A 8 -3.22 -1.03 -26.17
CA ALA A 8 -2.23 -0.97 -25.09
C ALA A 8 -2.92 -1.13 -23.74
N TRP A 9 -3.98 -0.36 -23.45
CA TRP A 9 -4.70 -0.48 -22.17
C TRP A 9 -5.44 -1.82 -22.03
N LYS A 10 -6.19 -2.25 -23.05
CA LYS A 10 -6.96 -3.50 -22.99
C LYS A 10 -6.10 -4.75 -22.74
N ASN A 11 -4.90 -4.80 -23.31
CA ASN A 11 -4.05 -6.01 -23.27
C ASN A 11 -2.92 -5.94 -22.24
N SER A 12 -2.80 -4.86 -21.46
CA SER A 12 -1.70 -4.69 -20.51
C SER A 12 -2.13 -4.44 -19.08
N VAL A 13 -3.43 -4.29 -18.83
CA VAL A 13 -3.95 -4.07 -17.49
C VAL A 13 -4.32 -5.38 -16.83
N LEU A 14 -3.92 -5.51 -15.57
CA LEU A 14 -4.36 -6.52 -14.63
C LEU A 14 -4.98 -5.82 -13.42
N ILE A 15 -6.13 -6.31 -12.97
CA ILE A 15 -6.73 -5.90 -11.70
C ILE A 15 -6.53 -7.04 -10.71
N ASP A 16 -5.90 -6.77 -9.57
CA ASP A 16 -5.73 -7.79 -8.54
C ASP A 16 -6.96 -7.90 -7.63
N GLY A 17 -6.97 -8.90 -6.72
CA GLY A 17 -8.06 -9.11 -5.77
C GLY A 17 -8.29 -7.97 -4.78
N LYS A 18 -7.40 -6.96 -4.72
CA LYS A 18 -7.58 -5.73 -3.93
C LYS A 18 -8.28 -4.63 -4.73
N GLY A 19 -8.63 -4.90 -5.98
CA GLY A 19 -9.11 -3.91 -6.94
C GLY A 19 -8.02 -2.90 -7.34
N TRP A 20 -6.75 -3.29 -7.21
CA TRP A 20 -5.65 -2.44 -7.62
C TRP A 20 -5.29 -2.65 -9.09
N ILE A 21 -5.01 -1.54 -9.78
CA ILE A 21 -4.63 -1.54 -11.20
C ILE A 21 -3.13 -1.77 -11.33
N TRP A 22 -2.75 -2.68 -12.21
CA TRP A 22 -1.39 -3.02 -12.57
C TRP A 22 -1.23 -2.96 -14.08
N VAL A 23 -0.17 -2.30 -14.57
CA VAL A 23 0.08 -2.09 -16.00
C VAL A 23 1.40 -2.74 -16.41
N LYS A 24 1.36 -3.59 -17.43
CA LYS A 24 2.51 -4.35 -17.93
C LYS A 24 3.61 -3.41 -18.43
N LYS A 25 4.84 -3.53 -17.89
CA LYS A 25 5.99 -2.69 -18.26
C LYS A 25 6.19 -2.62 -19.77
N GLU A 26 6.05 -3.76 -20.45
CA GLU A 26 6.26 -3.90 -21.89
C GLU A 26 5.38 -2.99 -22.75
N LYS A 27 4.24 -2.51 -22.24
CA LYS A 27 3.31 -1.63 -22.97
C LYS A 27 3.37 -0.17 -22.52
N LEU A 28 4.16 0.16 -21.50
CA LEU A 28 4.26 1.53 -20.98
C LEU A 28 4.80 2.52 -22.01
N HIS A 29 5.70 2.10 -22.90
CA HIS A 29 6.26 2.96 -23.94
C HIS A 29 5.18 3.48 -24.90
N SER A 30 4.20 2.64 -25.24
CA SER A 30 3.01 3.02 -26.03
C SER A 30 2.05 3.91 -25.25
N ILE A 31 1.86 3.65 -23.95
CA ILE A 31 0.95 4.41 -23.08
C ILE A 31 1.48 5.84 -22.84
N LEU A 32 2.78 5.95 -22.53
CA LEU A 32 3.48 7.21 -22.21
C LEU A 32 4.05 7.93 -23.44
N ARG A 33 3.88 7.34 -24.63
CA ARG A 33 4.41 7.88 -25.91
C ARG A 33 5.89 8.26 -25.80
N THR A 34 6.69 7.30 -25.36
CA THR A 34 8.13 7.43 -25.15
C THR A 34 8.85 6.17 -25.61
N THR A 35 10.18 6.15 -25.52
CA THR A 35 11.01 5.00 -25.93
C THR A 35 11.04 3.91 -24.85
N LYS A 36 11.41 2.69 -25.24
CA LYS A 36 11.60 1.58 -24.27
C LYS A 36 12.72 1.87 -23.27
N ASP A 37 13.77 2.58 -23.69
CA ASP A 37 14.89 2.94 -22.82
C ASP A 37 14.47 3.94 -21.74
N ASN A 38 13.64 4.93 -22.10
CA ASN A 38 13.04 5.84 -21.13
C ASN A 38 12.18 5.08 -20.11
N ILE A 39 11.40 4.08 -20.56
CA ILE A 39 10.64 3.22 -19.64
C ILE A 39 11.57 2.43 -18.71
N ASN A 40 12.66 1.87 -19.23
CA ASN A 40 13.62 1.14 -18.40
C ASN A 40 14.19 2.04 -17.30
N PHE A 41 14.56 3.28 -17.63
CA PHE A 41 15.08 4.24 -16.67
C PHE A 41 14.03 4.67 -15.62
N ILE A 42 12.80 4.98 -16.06
CA ILE A 42 11.69 5.35 -15.16
C ILE A 42 11.39 4.21 -14.18
N VAL A 43 11.28 2.97 -14.69
CA VAL A 43 11.00 1.80 -13.85
C VAL A 43 12.17 1.48 -12.92
N MET A 44 13.41 1.65 -13.35
CA MET A 44 14.58 1.43 -12.50
C MET A 44 14.56 2.34 -11.26
N LYS A 45 14.21 3.62 -11.44
CA LYS A 45 14.14 4.61 -10.34
C LYS A 45 12.92 4.47 -9.44
N MET A 46 11.92 3.69 -9.86
CA MET A 46 10.70 3.53 -9.09
C MET A 46 10.96 2.64 -7.86
N PRO A 47 10.37 2.93 -6.69
CA PRO A 47 10.39 2.00 -5.55
C PRO A 47 9.79 0.64 -5.90
N ASP A 48 10.33 -0.43 -5.30
CA ASP A 48 9.91 -1.80 -5.59
C ASP A 48 8.48 -2.11 -5.10
N GLU A 49 7.98 -1.38 -4.10
CA GLU A 49 6.58 -1.44 -3.67
C GLU A 49 5.56 -1.14 -4.79
N TYR A 50 6.01 -0.43 -5.84
CA TYR A 50 5.17 -0.12 -6.99
C TYR A 50 5.38 -1.07 -8.18
N LYS A 51 6.18 -2.12 -7.99
CA LYS A 51 6.51 -3.11 -9.01
C LYS A 51 6.02 -4.48 -8.55
N ARG A 52 5.54 -5.28 -9.49
CA ARG A 52 5.21 -6.67 -9.19
C ARG A 52 5.33 -7.56 -10.40
N THR A 53 5.79 -8.78 -10.20
CA THR A 53 5.83 -9.79 -11.27
C THR A 53 4.59 -10.66 -11.19
N TYR A 54 3.87 -10.74 -12.30
CA TYR A 54 2.78 -11.70 -12.52
C TYR A 54 3.14 -12.52 -13.76
N ASP A 55 3.14 -13.85 -13.64
CA ASP A 55 3.47 -14.78 -14.74
C ASP A 55 4.78 -14.44 -15.46
N GLY A 56 5.83 -14.15 -14.69
CA GLY A 56 7.15 -13.78 -15.21
C GLY A 56 7.23 -12.41 -15.88
N LYS A 57 6.14 -11.62 -15.87
CA LYS A 57 6.07 -10.29 -16.48
C LYS A 57 6.01 -9.22 -15.42
N LEU A 58 6.80 -8.16 -15.59
CA LEU A 58 6.80 -7.03 -14.67
C LEU A 58 5.62 -6.09 -14.94
N TYR A 59 4.91 -5.74 -13.87
CA TYR A 59 3.82 -4.78 -13.85
C TYR A 59 4.13 -3.63 -12.90
N ILE A 60 3.59 -2.46 -13.22
CA ILE A 60 3.72 -1.23 -12.47
C ILE A 60 2.36 -0.79 -11.93
N ARG A 61 2.32 -0.25 -10.72
CA ARG A 61 1.10 0.32 -10.13
C ARG A 61 0.48 1.36 -11.06
N GLY A 62 -0.81 1.20 -11.33
CA GLY A 62 -1.53 2.07 -12.26
C GLY A 62 -1.50 3.56 -11.88
N PHE A 63 -1.56 3.90 -10.59
CA PHE A 63 -1.49 5.31 -10.18
C PHE A 63 -0.11 5.94 -10.44
N LYS A 64 0.98 5.16 -10.36
CA LYS A 64 2.32 5.64 -10.77
C LYS A 64 2.40 5.80 -12.28
N VAL A 65 1.70 4.98 -13.06
CA VAL A 65 1.58 5.20 -14.52
C VAL A 65 0.82 6.50 -14.80
N MET A 66 -0.28 6.77 -14.08
CA MET A 66 -1.02 8.03 -14.18
C MET A 66 -0.15 9.24 -13.82
N GLU A 67 0.64 9.16 -12.74
CA GLU A 67 1.60 10.20 -12.38
C GLU A 67 2.58 10.51 -13.53
N GLN A 68 3.10 9.47 -14.20
CA GLN A 68 3.97 9.66 -15.37
C GLN A 68 3.24 10.22 -16.60
N ILE A 69 1.95 9.89 -16.79
CA ILE A 69 1.13 10.48 -17.87
C ILE A 69 0.97 11.98 -17.64
N ILE A 70 0.54 12.38 -16.43
CA ILE A 70 0.34 13.78 -16.05
C ILE A 70 1.65 14.56 -16.18
N LYS A 71 2.74 14.02 -15.62
CA LYS A 71 4.07 14.62 -15.74
C LYS A 71 4.48 14.84 -17.20
N SER A 72 4.30 13.82 -18.05
CA SER A 72 4.65 13.97 -19.48
C SER A 72 3.73 14.94 -20.21
N GLU A 73 2.47 15.08 -19.77
CA GLU A 73 1.53 16.04 -20.35
C GLU A 73 1.97 17.47 -20.04
N GLU A 74 2.33 17.75 -18.80
CA GLU A 74 2.82 19.07 -18.34
C GLU A 74 4.17 19.46 -18.99
N GLU A 75 5.12 18.53 -19.05
CA GLU A 75 6.48 18.84 -19.52
C GLU A 75 6.60 18.93 -21.04
N ASN A 76 5.86 18.12 -21.80
CA ASN A 76 6.02 18.02 -23.25
C ASN A 76 4.78 17.45 -23.99
N GLY A 77 3.59 17.59 -23.42
CA GLY A 77 2.33 17.04 -23.93
C GLY A 77 1.69 17.85 -25.05
N THR A 78 2.44 18.33 -26.04
CA THR A 78 1.87 19.13 -27.14
C THR A 78 1.50 18.27 -28.35
N GLY A 79 0.61 18.80 -29.19
CA GLY A 79 0.20 18.19 -30.46
C GLY A 79 -0.32 16.75 -30.33
N THR A 80 0.17 15.87 -31.20
CA THR A 80 -0.26 14.46 -31.27
C THR A 80 0.08 13.67 -30.01
N LYS A 81 1.19 14.03 -29.33
CA LYS A 81 1.60 13.41 -28.07
C LYS A 81 0.61 13.74 -26.96
N GLY A 82 0.22 15.01 -26.81
CA GLY A 82 -0.80 15.46 -25.86
C GLY A 82 -2.12 14.71 -26.01
N ILE A 83 -2.66 14.67 -27.23
CA ILE A 83 -3.91 13.94 -27.52
C ILE A 83 -3.84 12.47 -27.08
N ASN A 84 -2.67 11.83 -27.26
CA ASN A 84 -2.46 10.44 -26.88
C ASN A 84 -2.38 10.25 -25.36
N LEU A 85 -1.69 11.15 -24.66
CA LEU A 85 -1.59 11.12 -23.19
C LEU A 85 -2.97 11.34 -22.55
N GLN A 86 -3.75 12.29 -23.07
CA GLN A 86 -5.12 12.53 -22.64
C GLN A 86 -6.02 11.30 -22.87
N ALA A 87 -5.88 10.62 -24.01
CA ALA A 87 -6.60 9.37 -24.24
C ALA A 87 -6.17 8.27 -23.25
N SER A 88 -4.88 8.14 -22.95
CA SER A 88 -4.39 7.19 -21.93
C SER A 88 -4.95 7.50 -20.54
N LYS A 89 -5.04 8.78 -20.17
CA LYS A 89 -5.65 9.23 -18.91
C LYS A 89 -7.11 8.78 -18.81
N GLN A 90 -7.89 9.02 -19.86
CA GLN A 90 -9.30 8.61 -19.93
C GLN A 90 -9.48 7.09 -19.79
N TYR A 91 -8.61 6.28 -20.41
CA TYR A 91 -8.68 4.83 -20.25
C TYR A 91 -8.41 4.38 -18.82
N TYR A 92 -7.40 4.95 -18.17
CA TYR A 92 -7.14 4.66 -16.76
C TYR A 92 -8.34 5.04 -15.89
N GLU A 93 -8.92 6.22 -16.09
CA GLU A 93 -10.07 6.70 -15.32
C GLU A 93 -11.28 5.78 -15.50
N GLN A 94 -11.57 5.33 -16.73
CA GLN A 94 -12.65 4.38 -17.01
C GLN A 94 -12.44 3.05 -16.30
N ILE A 95 -11.20 2.51 -16.33
CA ILE A 95 -10.87 1.27 -15.60
C ILE A 95 -11.00 1.49 -14.10
N HIS A 96 -10.47 2.61 -13.59
CA HIS A 96 -10.51 2.95 -12.17
C HIS A 96 -11.93 3.09 -11.63
N MET A 97 -12.85 3.62 -12.44
CA MET A 97 -14.23 3.91 -12.05
C MET A 97 -15.21 2.79 -12.40
N CYS A 98 -14.77 1.71 -13.05
CA CYS A 98 -15.69 0.62 -13.41
C CYS A 98 -16.20 -0.13 -12.18
N ASP A 99 -17.43 -0.62 -12.27
CA ASP A 99 -18.12 -1.23 -11.12
C ASP A 99 -17.40 -2.46 -10.60
N THR A 100 -16.82 -3.28 -11.49
CA THR A 100 -16.01 -4.44 -11.09
C THR A 100 -14.83 -4.03 -10.20
N VAL A 101 -14.10 -2.98 -10.56
CA VAL A 101 -12.95 -2.50 -9.76
C VAL A 101 -13.41 -1.91 -8.43
N LYS A 102 -14.52 -1.16 -8.43
CA LYS A 102 -15.11 -0.62 -7.19
C LYS A 102 -15.57 -1.74 -6.24
N MET A 103 -16.23 -2.77 -6.77
CA MET A 103 -16.69 -3.92 -5.98
C MET A 103 -15.52 -4.70 -5.38
N LEU A 104 -14.46 -4.97 -6.15
CA LEU A 104 -13.26 -5.63 -5.62
C LEU A 104 -12.63 -4.86 -4.45
N ARG A 105 -12.62 -3.51 -4.51
CA ARG A 105 -12.12 -2.68 -3.41
C ARG A 105 -13.03 -2.74 -2.19
N LEU A 106 -14.34 -2.72 -2.40
CA LEU A 106 -15.33 -2.84 -1.33
C LEU A 106 -15.20 -4.19 -0.62
N ASP A 107 -15.08 -5.28 -1.38
CA ASP A 107 -14.89 -6.63 -0.87
C ASP A 107 -13.58 -6.73 -0.08
N TYR A 108 -12.49 -6.18 -0.61
CA TYR A 108 -11.20 -6.13 0.08
C TYR A 108 -11.29 -5.34 1.39
N ASP A 109 -11.91 -4.15 1.39
CA ASP A 109 -12.07 -3.35 2.61
C ASP A 109 -12.97 -4.06 3.65
N ASN A 110 -14.00 -4.78 3.21
CA ASN A 110 -14.85 -5.58 4.10
C ASN A 110 -14.09 -6.76 4.70
N GLN A 111 -13.28 -7.46 3.89
CA GLN A 111 -12.38 -8.50 4.37
C GLN A 111 -11.37 -7.93 5.38
N LEU A 112 -10.79 -6.77 5.08
CA LEU A 112 -9.85 -6.12 5.98
C LEU A 112 -10.47 -5.83 7.35
N LYS A 113 -11.70 -5.29 7.38
CA LYS A 113 -12.45 -5.03 8.63
C LYS A 113 -12.74 -6.31 9.40
N SER A 114 -13.18 -7.36 8.72
CA SER A 114 -13.46 -8.66 9.33
C SER A 114 -12.22 -9.25 9.99
N ASP A 115 -11.09 -9.24 9.30
CA ASP A 115 -9.83 -9.80 9.81
C ASP A 115 -9.20 -8.93 10.90
N ARG A 116 -9.37 -7.60 10.84
CA ARG A 116 -8.92 -6.68 11.89
C ARG A 116 -9.50 -7.05 13.25
N SER A 117 -10.79 -7.37 13.30
CA SER A 117 -11.46 -7.78 14.56
C SER A 117 -10.83 -9.02 15.21
N LYS A 118 -10.11 -9.85 14.42
CA LYS A 118 -9.48 -11.09 14.87
C LYS A 118 -8.03 -10.90 15.32
N LEU A 119 -7.36 -9.79 14.96
CA LEU A 119 -5.92 -9.57 15.20
C LEU A 119 -5.55 -9.68 16.66
N LYS A 120 -6.30 -9.00 17.54
CA LYS A 120 -6.11 -9.03 18.99
C LYS A 120 -6.10 -10.45 19.54
N LYS A 121 -7.11 -11.26 19.18
CA LYS A 121 -7.22 -12.67 19.61
C LYS A 121 -6.10 -13.52 19.01
N LYS A 122 -5.83 -13.37 17.71
CA LYS A 122 -4.83 -14.14 16.97
C LYS A 122 -3.43 -13.91 17.54
N ARG A 123 -3.01 -12.64 17.69
CA ARG A 123 -1.71 -12.28 18.27
C ARG A 123 -1.54 -12.86 19.67
N ARG A 124 -2.55 -12.68 20.54
CA ARG A 124 -2.51 -13.22 21.91
C ARG A 124 -2.33 -14.73 21.92
N SER A 125 -3.08 -15.47 21.10
CA SER A 125 -2.97 -16.93 21.04
C SER A 125 -1.64 -17.40 20.45
N THR A 126 -1.13 -16.74 19.40
CA THR A 126 0.10 -17.12 18.72
C THR A 126 1.32 -16.94 19.63
N TYR A 127 1.42 -15.79 20.31
CA TYR A 127 2.59 -15.45 21.13
C TYR A 127 2.37 -15.67 22.63
N LYS A 128 1.20 -16.22 23.02
CA LYS A 128 0.83 -16.50 24.42
C LYS A 128 1.01 -15.30 25.36
N ILE A 129 0.68 -14.11 24.86
CA ILE A 129 0.91 -12.84 25.56
C ILE A 129 -0.03 -12.70 26.76
N THR A 130 0.55 -12.35 27.90
CA THR A 130 -0.14 -12.13 29.18
C THR A 130 0.11 -10.76 29.78
N HIS A 131 1.10 -10.03 29.26
CA HIS A 131 1.55 -8.72 29.72
C HIS A 131 1.52 -7.73 28.54
N ASP A 132 1.30 -6.46 28.85
CA ASP A 132 1.43 -5.34 27.93
C ASP A 132 2.82 -5.38 27.30
N GLU A 133 2.86 -5.38 25.97
CA GLU A 133 4.10 -5.58 25.21
C GLU A 133 5.01 -4.35 25.23
N LEU A 134 4.50 -3.17 25.61
CA LEU A 134 5.29 -1.97 25.79
C LEU A 134 5.69 -1.77 27.25
N THR A 135 4.74 -1.83 28.18
CA THR A 135 5.03 -1.50 29.60
C THR A 135 5.51 -2.70 30.41
N GLY A 136 5.21 -3.93 29.97
CA GLY A 136 5.45 -5.14 30.75
C GLY A 136 4.47 -5.38 31.89
N GLU A 137 3.51 -4.48 32.13
CA GLU A 137 2.46 -4.68 33.12
C GLU A 137 1.50 -5.80 32.73
N LYS A 138 0.73 -6.34 33.66
CA LYS A 138 -0.28 -7.36 33.33
C LYS A 138 -1.34 -6.79 32.38
N LEU A 139 -1.72 -7.55 31.35
CA LEU A 139 -2.82 -7.14 30.46
C LEU A 139 -4.14 -7.05 31.23
N LYS A 140 -4.78 -5.90 31.14
CA LYS A 140 -6.15 -5.67 31.62
C LYS A 140 -7.15 -6.37 30.71
N THR A 141 -8.40 -6.53 31.13
CA THR A 141 -9.45 -7.17 30.31
C THR A 141 -9.79 -6.37 29.04
N ASN A 142 -9.62 -5.06 29.10
CA ASN A 142 -9.92 -4.09 28.04
C ASN A 142 -8.69 -3.67 27.21
N TYR A 143 -7.62 -4.47 27.20
CA TYR A 143 -6.46 -4.27 26.31
C TYR A 143 -6.86 -4.16 24.84
N GLU A 144 -6.04 -3.49 24.06
CA GLU A 144 -6.24 -3.18 22.65
C GLU A 144 -5.10 -3.76 21.80
N PHE A 145 -5.37 -3.94 20.50
CA PHE A 145 -4.32 -4.20 19.51
C PHE A 145 -3.92 -2.86 18.89
N SER A 146 -2.74 -2.37 19.24
CA SER A 146 -2.18 -1.12 18.71
C SER A 146 -1.31 -1.42 17.49
N HIS A 147 -1.66 -0.84 16.35
CA HIS A 147 -0.83 -0.95 15.13
C HIS A 147 0.49 -0.19 15.31
N ILE A 148 1.60 -0.80 14.89
CA ILE A 148 2.92 -0.13 14.88
C ILE A 148 2.98 0.87 13.72
N ARG A 149 2.81 0.38 12.48
CA ARG A 149 2.54 1.21 11.31
C ARG A 149 1.05 1.32 11.09
N SER A 150 0.54 2.55 10.98
CA SER A 150 -0.89 2.82 11.05
C SER A 150 -1.72 2.13 9.96
N TYR A 151 -2.90 1.65 10.35
CA TYR A 151 -3.83 0.94 9.45
C TYR A 151 -4.21 1.76 8.21
N SER A 152 -4.40 3.08 8.37
CA SER A 152 -4.85 3.97 7.29
C SER A 152 -3.77 4.22 6.23
N MET A 153 -2.50 4.25 6.64
CA MET A 153 -1.38 4.55 5.75
C MET A 153 -0.76 3.28 5.16
N PHE A 154 -0.74 2.18 5.91
CA PHE A 154 -0.04 0.94 5.55
C PHE A 154 -1.03 -0.24 5.40
N ARG A 155 -1.95 -0.10 4.44
CA ARG A 155 -3.05 -1.07 4.22
C ARG A 155 -2.58 -2.48 3.82
N GLU A 156 -1.38 -2.60 3.30
CA GLU A 156 -0.77 -3.86 2.88
C GLU A 156 -0.32 -4.75 4.04
N ILE A 157 0.03 -4.16 5.18
CA ILE A 157 0.42 -4.87 6.41
C ILE A 157 -0.59 -4.71 7.55
N ALA A 158 -1.67 -3.95 7.33
CA ALA A 158 -2.73 -3.67 8.29
C ALA A 158 -3.28 -4.91 9.03
N ASN A 159 -3.38 -6.05 8.35
CA ASN A 159 -3.88 -7.31 8.93
C ASN A 159 -2.79 -8.31 9.29
N ASN A 160 -1.53 -7.88 9.31
CA ASN A 160 -0.46 -8.68 9.85
C ASN A 160 -0.46 -8.57 11.38
N ILE A 161 -0.49 -9.71 12.08
CA ILE A 161 -0.42 -9.73 13.55
C ILE A 161 0.90 -9.17 14.08
N ASP A 162 1.95 -9.18 13.25
CA ASP A 162 3.26 -8.62 13.57
C ASP A 162 3.32 -7.11 13.32
N ASN A 163 2.30 -6.54 12.67
CA ASN A 163 2.10 -5.09 12.57
C ASN A 163 1.29 -4.50 13.73
N GLY A 164 1.40 -5.09 14.91
CA GLY A 164 0.83 -4.50 16.11
C GLY A 164 1.22 -5.20 17.38
N LEU A 165 0.92 -4.56 18.49
CA LEU A 165 1.24 -4.96 19.85
C LEU A 165 -0.03 -4.95 20.70
N LEU A 166 -0.10 -5.83 21.70
CA LEU A 166 -1.13 -5.84 22.71
C LEU A 166 -0.72 -4.91 23.84
N VAL A 167 -1.51 -3.84 24.00
CA VAL A 167 -1.26 -2.81 25.00
C VAL A 167 -2.52 -2.52 25.79
N ASN A 168 -2.38 -2.07 27.02
CA ASN A 168 -3.48 -1.62 27.85
C ASN A 168 -4.13 -0.38 27.23
N LYS A 169 -5.44 -0.21 27.47
CA LYS A 169 -6.28 0.82 26.82
C LYS A 169 -5.71 2.24 26.99
N ASP A 170 -5.15 2.50 28.15
CA ASP A 170 -4.54 3.75 28.57
C ASP A 170 -3.30 4.08 27.73
N ILE A 171 -2.48 3.08 27.41
CA ILE A 171 -1.31 3.20 26.53
C ILE A 171 -1.76 3.36 25.08
N HIS A 172 -2.72 2.56 24.63
CA HIS A 172 -3.31 2.69 23.29
C HIS A 172 -3.85 4.12 23.05
N ARG A 173 -4.53 4.69 24.05
CA ARG A 173 -5.04 6.06 24.00
C ARG A 173 -3.91 7.08 23.83
N GLN A 174 -2.83 6.98 24.62
CA GLN A 174 -1.68 7.87 24.50
C GLN A 174 -1.02 7.80 23.11
N ILE A 175 -0.86 6.59 22.56
CA ILE A 175 -0.33 6.39 21.20
C ILE A 175 -1.21 7.11 20.17
N THR A 176 -2.53 6.97 20.31
CA THR A 176 -3.51 7.57 19.40
C THR A 176 -3.52 9.10 19.50
N GLU A 177 -3.58 9.65 20.72
CA GLU A 177 -3.63 11.10 20.97
C GLU A 177 -2.37 11.82 20.51
N ARG A 178 -1.21 11.14 20.53
CA ARG A 178 0.06 11.67 20.02
C ARG A 178 0.21 11.53 18.50
N GLY A 179 -0.73 10.88 17.81
CA GLY A 179 -0.67 10.68 16.37
C GLY A 179 0.53 9.86 15.91
N ILE A 180 0.93 8.85 16.69
CA ILE A 180 2.01 7.92 16.32
C ILE A 180 1.52 7.04 15.16
N ASN A 181 2.26 7.06 14.05
CA ASN A 181 1.87 6.41 12.79
C ASN A 181 2.88 5.39 12.25
N ASN A 182 4.09 5.36 12.78
CA ASN A 182 5.14 4.43 12.34
C ASN A 182 6.01 3.95 13.50
N GLU A 183 6.87 2.98 13.20
CA GLU A 183 7.75 2.32 14.16
C GLU A 183 8.77 3.27 14.79
N ASP A 184 9.29 4.25 14.06
CA ASP A 184 10.30 5.17 14.57
C ASP A 184 9.68 6.14 15.59
N GLN A 185 8.45 6.58 15.34
CA GLN A 185 7.67 7.39 16.28
C GLN A 185 7.28 6.60 17.53
N LEU A 186 6.88 5.34 17.36
CA LEU A 186 6.56 4.47 18.50
C LEU A 186 7.80 4.17 19.34
N LEU A 187 8.97 3.95 18.71
CA LEU A 187 10.24 3.77 19.40
C LEU A 187 10.56 4.98 20.29
N LYS A 188 10.50 6.20 19.73
CA LYS A 188 10.73 7.44 20.49
C LYS A 188 9.76 7.58 21.67
N PHE A 189 8.48 7.27 21.46
CA PHE A 189 7.50 7.25 22.53
C PHE A 189 7.87 6.26 23.64
N CYS A 190 8.32 5.06 23.28
CA CYS A 190 8.78 4.07 24.26
C CYS A 190 10.00 4.56 25.04
N GLU A 191 10.99 5.15 24.36
CA GLU A 191 12.20 5.70 24.99
C GLU A 191 11.88 6.83 25.98
N GLU A 192 10.98 7.74 25.61
CA GLU A 192 10.53 8.85 26.47
C GLU A 192 9.88 8.39 27.79
N HIS A 193 9.27 7.20 27.81
CA HIS A 193 8.51 6.69 28.96
C HIS A 193 9.20 5.52 29.66
N GLY A 194 10.40 5.12 29.21
CA GLY A 194 11.09 3.94 29.74
C GLY A 194 10.37 2.62 29.45
N TYR A 195 9.62 2.54 28.36
CA TYR A 195 8.95 1.32 27.90
C TYR A 195 9.90 0.43 27.09
N LYS A 196 9.48 -0.82 26.86
CA LYS A 196 10.23 -1.80 26.09
C LYS A 196 10.36 -1.39 24.62
N THR A 197 11.55 -1.64 24.06
CA THR A 197 11.93 -1.33 22.67
C THR A 197 12.44 -2.55 21.91
N ASP A 198 12.43 -3.74 22.55
CA ASP A 198 12.90 -5.01 21.99
C ASP A 198 12.09 -5.50 20.78
N TRP A 199 10.87 -4.99 20.59
CA TRP A 199 10.05 -5.22 19.41
C TRP A 199 10.58 -4.54 18.14
N TYR A 200 11.37 -3.46 18.25
CA TYR A 200 11.72 -2.60 17.12
C TYR A 200 12.63 -3.27 16.08
N LEU A 201 13.75 -3.88 16.52
CA LEU A 201 14.68 -4.53 15.58
C LEU A 201 14.06 -5.75 14.86
N PRO A 202 13.34 -6.67 15.54
CA PRO A 202 12.58 -7.72 14.87
C PRO A 202 11.56 -7.16 13.88
N TYR A 203 10.87 -6.08 14.23
CA TYR A 203 9.88 -5.43 13.37
C TYR A 203 10.52 -4.90 12.08
N LYS A 204 11.63 -4.15 12.16
CA LYS A 204 12.36 -3.65 10.99
C LYS A 204 12.88 -4.77 10.08
N LYS A 205 13.21 -5.94 10.63
CA LYS A 205 13.63 -7.10 9.84
C LYS A 205 12.46 -7.71 9.06
N LEU A 206 11.25 -7.70 9.63
CA LEU A 206 10.04 -8.18 8.98
C LEU A 206 9.47 -7.18 7.97
N PHE A 207 9.60 -5.90 8.27
CA PHE A 207 9.08 -4.78 7.48
C PHE A 207 10.19 -3.74 7.24
N PRO A 208 11.09 -3.99 6.28
CA PRO A 208 12.18 -3.07 5.96
C PRO A 208 11.66 -1.65 5.65
#